data_AF-A0AAN6IMB8-F1
#
_entry.id   AF-A0AAN6IMB8-F1
#
_cell.length_a   1.000
_cell.length_b   1.000
_cell.length_c   1.000
_cell.angle_alpha   90.00
_cell.angle_beta   90.00
_cell.angle_gamma   90.00
#
_symmetry.space_group_name_H-M   'P 1'
#
loop_
_entity.id
_entity.type
_entity.pdbx_description
1 polymer ?
#
loop_
_entity_poly.entity_id
_entity_poly.type
_entity_poly.pdbx_seq_one_letter_code
_entity_poly.pdbx_strand_id
1 'polypeptide(L)'
;MRLQNTRLLLLVQLLTLAGGSHADASGVFNPVDIMEDMYETPRFQIQMLDELVPDSKLSTVLSELRSAAKAAERRQATQSESDTPPAVTSADIIYDPIVARAGRKWKFLCQIPRVTRNATIAKPAAIESDDEAKQKNEETITRGLELLQPLRDNCITHTTGWWTFEYCHDRMVRQYHRMAPDSHGHAAEIEYRLGEYSHRKQRTISAAQEPV
;
A
#
# COMPACT_ATOMS: atom_id res chain seq x y z
N MET A 1 -15.00 -2.52 50.08
CA MET A 1 -13.88 -2.69 49.12
C MET A 1 -14.45 -2.62 47.72
N ARG A 2 -14.17 -1.54 46.99
CA ARG A 2 -14.70 -1.31 45.63
C ARG A 2 -13.79 -2.02 44.63
N LEU A 3 -14.34 -3.01 43.92
CA LEU A 3 -13.70 -3.64 42.76
C LEU A 3 -13.47 -2.57 41.69
N GLN A 4 -12.20 -2.27 41.44
CA GLN A 4 -11.75 -1.50 40.29
C GLN A 4 -11.92 -2.37 39.03
N ASN A 5 -12.38 -1.73 37.95
CA ASN A 5 -11.83 -1.77 36.59
C ASN A 5 -11.10 -3.07 36.19
N THR A 6 -11.33 -3.68 35.04
CA THR A 6 -11.84 -3.16 33.77
C THR A 6 -11.97 -4.37 32.86
N ARG A 7 -13.02 -4.40 32.04
CA ARG A 7 -13.09 -5.28 30.88
C ARG A 7 -12.02 -4.83 29.87
N LEU A 8 -11.21 -5.74 29.34
CA LEU A 8 -11.19 -6.10 27.91
C LEU A 8 -10.18 -7.23 27.64
N LEU A 9 -10.70 -8.28 27.00
CA LEU A 9 -9.99 -9.36 26.31
C LEU A 9 -9.50 -8.83 24.93
N LEU A 10 -8.55 -9.40 24.16
CA LEU A 10 -8.31 -10.80 23.78
C LEU A 10 -7.09 -10.92 22.82
N LEU A 11 -6.52 -12.13 22.79
CA LEU A 11 -5.69 -12.84 21.79
C LEU A 11 -5.09 -12.14 20.55
N VAL A 12 -3.81 -12.46 20.35
CA VAL A 12 -2.98 -12.20 19.17
C VAL A 12 -3.07 -13.33 18.16
N GLN A 13 -3.46 -12.99 16.94
CA GLN A 13 -2.71 -13.34 15.72
C GLN A 13 -2.96 -12.25 14.69
N LEU A 14 -1.94 -11.81 13.93
CA LEU A 14 -2.06 -11.74 12.47
C LEU A 14 -0.76 -11.35 11.76
N LEU A 15 -0.76 -11.84 10.51
CA LEU A 15 0.23 -11.73 9.46
C LEU A 15 0.47 -10.31 8.94
N THR A 16 1.64 -10.13 8.35
CA THR A 16 2.03 -8.96 7.56
C THR A 16 1.49 -9.07 6.12
N LEU A 17 0.83 -8.01 5.66
CA LEU A 17 0.56 -7.75 4.24
C LEU A 17 1.55 -6.66 3.78
N ALA A 18 2.44 -7.02 2.85
CA ALA A 18 3.35 -6.09 2.21
C ALA A 18 2.63 -5.34 1.08
N GLY A 19 2.79 -4.02 1.02
CA GLY A 19 2.33 -3.20 -0.11
C GLY A 19 2.90 -1.77 -0.09
N GLY A 20 3.67 -1.45 -1.14
CA GLY A 20 4.09 -0.11 -1.66
C GLY A 20 5.04 0.72 -0.78
N SER A 21 6.03 1.48 -1.25
CA SER A 21 6.55 1.79 -2.60
C SER A 21 7.98 2.39 -2.45
N HIS A 22 8.56 2.80 -3.58
CA HIS A 22 9.97 3.01 -3.90
C HIS A 22 10.58 4.36 -3.46
N ALA A 23 11.90 4.37 -3.25
CA ALA A 23 12.71 5.60 -3.23
C ALA A 23 13.69 5.54 -4.40
N ASP A 24 13.34 6.17 -5.52
CA ASP A 24 14.22 6.31 -6.67
C ASP A 24 15.03 7.62 -6.56
N ALA A 25 16.35 7.49 -6.57
CA ALA A 25 17.31 8.60 -6.62
C ALA A 25 17.57 9.08 -8.08
N SER A 26 16.72 8.66 -9.01
CA SER A 26 16.69 9.13 -10.40
C SER A 26 15.76 10.33 -10.45
N GLY A 27 16.25 11.52 -10.82
CA GLY A 27 15.46 12.75 -10.95
C GLY A 27 14.42 12.72 -12.09
N VAL A 28 13.63 11.66 -12.18
CA VAL A 28 12.54 11.44 -13.12
C VAL A 28 11.24 11.63 -12.36
N PHE A 29 10.49 12.66 -12.73
CA PHE A 29 9.23 13.02 -12.08
C PHE A 29 8.14 12.00 -12.46
N ASN A 30 7.76 11.12 -11.54
CA ASN A 30 6.67 10.18 -11.71
C ASN A 30 5.35 10.83 -11.23
N PRO A 31 4.30 10.95 -12.06
CA PRO A 31 3.08 11.67 -11.66
C PRO A 31 2.27 11.01 -10.53
N VAL A 32 2.62 9.77 -10.16
CA VAL A 32 2.07 9.08 -8.98
C VAL A 32 2.79 9.50 -7.68
N ASP A 33 4.07 9.90 -7.75
CA ASP A 33 4.85 10.36 -6.58
C ASP A 33 4.44 11.76 -6.08
N ILE A 34 3.69 12.53 -6.89
CA ILE A 34 3.27 13.89 -6.53
C ILE A 34 2.30 13.89 -5.33
N MET A 35 1.71 12.72 -5.02
CA MET A 35 0.77 12.53 -3.92
C MET A 35 1.31 11.58 -2.84
N GLU A 36 2.62 11.26 -2.86
CA GLU A 36 3.22 10.48 -1.77
C GLU A 36 3.37 11.41 -0.56
N ASP A 37 2.53 11.22 0.45
CA ASP A 37 2.62 11.98 1.69
C ASP A 37 3.92 11.59 2.40
N MET A 38 4.84 12.54 2.54
CA MET A 38 6.11 12.37 3.27
C MET A 38 5.90 11.90 4.72
N TYR A 39 4.68 12.02 5.27
CA TYR A 39 4.29 11.52 6.58
C TYR A 39 3.63 10.13 6.56
N GLU A 40 3.37 9.53 5.40
CA GLU A 40 2.75 8.20 5.29
C GLU A 40 3.75 7.06 5.57
N THR A 41 5.04 7.28 5.29
CA THR A 41 6.12 6.34 5.60
C THR A 41 7.07 6.93 6.63
N PRO A 42 7.43 6.22 7.72
CA PRO A 42 7.15 4.81 8.01
C PRO A 42 5.74 4.54 8.58
N ARG A 43 5.16 3.41 8.18
CA ARG A 43 3.90 2.90 8.74
C ARG A 43 4.15 2.09 9.99
N PHE A 44 3.45 2.43 11.07
CA PHE A 44 3.53 1.70 12.34
C PHE A 44 2.23 0.96 12.62
N GLN A 45 2.35 -0.22 13.22
CA GLN A 45 1.23 -0.92 13.83
C GLN A 45 1.40 -0.87 15.35
N ILE A 46 0.38 -0.36 16.05
CA ILE A 46 0.38 -0.35 17.51
C ILE A 46 0.07 -1.76 18.00
N GLN A 47 1.01 -2.35 18.73
CA GLN A 47 0.80 -3.60 19.45
C GLN A 47 0.66 -3.30 20.94
N MET A 48 -0.45 -3.73 21.52
CA MET A 48 -0.72 -3.59 22.94
C MET A 48 -0.14 -4.81 23.68
N LEU A 49 0.50 -4.56 24.81
CA LEU A 49 0.98 -5.64 25.69
C LEU A 49 -0.22 -6.28 26.41
N ASP A 50 -0.20 -7.60 26.52
CA ASP A 50 -1.24 -8.36 27.22
C ASP A 50 -1.15 -8.21 28.76
N GLU A 51 0.04 -7.97 29.30
CA GLU A 51 0.28 -7.82 30.73
C GLU A 51 0.34 -6.35 31.17
N LEU A 52 -0.51 -5.99 32.12
CA LEU A 52 -0.56 -4.65 32.69
C LEU A 52 0.58 -4.44 33.69
N VAL A 53 1.43 -3.46 33.43
CA VAL A 53 2.49 -3.04 34.37
C VAL A 53 1.90 -2.13 35.45
N PRO A 54 1.95 -2.51 36.75
CA PRO A 54 1.49 -1.65 37.84
C PRO A 54 2.30 -0.35 37.94
N ASP A 55 1.65 0.76 38.32
CA ASP A 55 2.28 2.07 38.48
C ASP A 55 3.50 2.04 39.42
N SER A 56 3.50 1.17 40.44
CA SER A 56 4.61 1.01 41.38
C SER A 56 5.87 0.39 40.76
N LYS A 57 5.71 -0.41 39.69
CA LYS A 57 6.81 -1.07 38.98
C LYS A 57 7.28 -0.29 37.75
N LEU A 58 6.53 0.74 37.34
CA LEU A 58 6.76 1.49 36.11
C LEU A 58 8.18 2.06 36.01
N SER A 59 8.72 2.63 37.10
CA SER A 59 10.07 3.20 37.10
C SER A 59 11.15 2.14 36.90
N THR A 60 11.02 1.00 37.58
CA THR A 60 11.94 -0.14 37.47
C THR A 60 11.94 -0.71 36.07
N VAL A 61 10.75 -1.06 35.55
CA VAL A 61 10.60 -1.60 34.19
C VAL A 61 11.12 -0.61 33.14
N LEU A 62 10.81 0.68 33.27
CA LEU A 62 11.30 1.71 32.36
C LEU A 62 12.84 1.82 32.39
N SER A 63 13.47 1.66 33.55
CA SER A 63 14.94 1.69 33.68
C SER A 63 15.59 0.49 33.01
N GLU A 64 15.01 -0.70 33.17
CA GLU A 64 15.45 -1.95 32.54
C GLU A 64 15.35 -1.83 31.01
N LEU A 65 14.20 -1.41 30.49
CA LEU A 65 14.00 -1.22 29.05
C LEU A 65 14.99 -0.21 28.45
N ARG A 66 15.28 0.90 29.16
CA ARG A 66 16.28 1.88 28.70
C ARG A 66 17.69 1.30 28.67
N SER A 67 18.04 0.49 29.67
CA SER A 67 19.35 -0.16 29.71
C SER A 67 19.51 -1.17 28.57
N ALA A 68 18.44 -1.93 28.25
CA ALA A 68 18.41 -2.86 27.14
C ALA A 68 18.54 -2.15 25.78
N ALA A 69 17.82 -1.03 25.58
CA ALA A 69 17.92 -0.23 24.37
C ALA A 69 19.34 0.33 24.14
N LYS A 70 19.98 0.86 25.19
CA LYS A 70 21.38 1.34 25.12
C LYS A 70 22.37 0.22 24.83
N ALA A 71 22.15 -0.97 25.38
CA ALA A 71 22.98 -2.13 25.10
C ALA A 71 22.86 -2.58 23.65
N ALA A 72 21.64 -2.56 23.08
CA ALA A 72 21.39 -2.84 21.66
C ALA A 72 22.06 -1.80 20.75
N GLU A 73 21.96 -0.52 21.08
CA GLU A 73 22.61 0.59 20.35
C GLU A 73 24.14 0.42 20.30
N ARG A 74 24.75 0.02 21.42
CA ARG A 74 26.21 -0.25 21.47
C ARG A 74 26.63 -1.45 20.63
N ARG A 75 25.78 -2.48 20.52
CA ARG A 75 26.04 -3.66 19.66
C ARG A 75 25.98 -3.29 18.17
N GLN A 76 25.07 -2.42 17.77
CA GLN A 76 24.98 -1.97 16.37
C GLN A 76 26.13 -1.05 15.98
N ALA A 77 26.55 -0.14 16.86
CA ALA A 77 27.68 0.76 16.60
C ALA A 77 29.02 0.03 16.37
N THR A 78 29.14 -1.22 16.81
CA THR A 78 30.34 -2.06 16.61
C THR A 78 30.28 -2.94 15.35
N GLN A 79 29.13 -2.99 14.66
CA GLN A 79 28.92 -3.77 13.43
C GLN A 79 28.95 -2.92 12.15
N SER A 80 29.08 -1.59 12.26
CA SER A 80 29.02 -0.63 11.14
C SER A 80 30.25 -0.59 10.23
N GLU A 81 31.22 -1.52 10.38
CA GLU A 81 32.50 -1.53 9.66
C GLU A 81 32.59 -2.73 8.70
N SER A 82 31.54 -2.92 7.88
CA SER A 82 31.59 -3.79 6.70
C SER A 82 30.84 -3.12 5.55
N ASP A 83 31.50 -2.97 4.39
CA ASP A 83 31.03 -2.30 3.15
C ASP A 83 29.84 -2.99 2.44
N THR A 84 28.98 -3.69 3.18
CA THR A 84 27.76 -4.31 2.65
C THR A 84 26.63 -4.00 3.62
N PRO A 85 25.53 -3.36 3.18
CA PRO A 85 24.40 -3.09 4.08
C PRO A 85 23.86 -4.43 4.59
N PRO A 86 23.92 -4.72 5.91
CA PRO A 86 23.28 -5.90 6.43
C PRO A 86 21.78 -5.76 6.21
N ALA A 87 21.13 -6.82 5.72
CA ALA A 87 19.67 -6.89 5.68
C ALA A 87 19.15 -6.70 7.11
N VAL A 88 18.53 -5.55 7.38
CA VAL A 88 18.01 -5.20 8.71
C VAL A 88 16.85 -6.14 9.01
N THR A 89 17.08 -7.12 9.87
CA THR A 89 16.02 -8.02 10.34
C THR A 89 15.20 -7.30 11.41
N SER A 90 13.96 -7.72 11.64
CA SER A 90 13.10 -7.13 12.70
C SER A 90 13.73 -7.21 14.10
N ALA A 91 14.75 -8.05 14.30
CA ALA A 91 15.53 -8.17 15.53
C ALA A 91 16.54 -7.04 15.74
N ASP A 92 16.85 -6.26 14.69
CA ASP A 92 17.80 -5.15 14.70
C ASP A 92 17.11 -3.79 14.90
N ILE A 93 15.80 -3.77 15.16
CA ILE A 93 15.10 -2.52 15.42
C ILE A 93 15.27 -2.14 16.90
N ILE A 94 15.91 -0.98 17.14
CA ILE A 94 16.03 -0.42 18.49
C ILE A 94 14.72 0.26 18.86
N TYR A 95 14.16 -0.08 20.01
CA TYR A 95 12.93 0.52 20.53
C TYR A 95 13.22 1.49 21.69
N ASP A 96 12.63 2.68 21.62
CA ASP A 96 12.64 3.68 22.67
C ASP A 96 11.48 3.50 23.65
N PRO A 97 11.75 3.16 24.92
CA PRO A 97 10.71 3.08 25.93
C PRO A 97 10.32 4.48 26.44
N ILE A 98 9.06 4.84 26.27
CA ILE A 98 8.48 6.10 26.72
C ILE A 98 7.25 5.85 27.61
N VAL A 99 6.92 6.84 28.43
CA VAL A 99 5.65 6.84 29.17
C VAL A 99 4.75 7.92 28.57
N ALA A 100 3.78 7.50 27.77
CA ALA A 100 2.75 8.37 27.23
C ALA A 100 1.65 8.61 28.27
N ARG A 101 1.06 9.80 28.27
CA ARG A 101 -0.04 10.17 29.17
C ARG A 101 -1.25 10.61 28.37
N ALA A 102 -2.41 10.01 28.64
CA ALA A 102 -3.69 10.47 28.09
C ALA A 102 -4.55 11.04 29.24
N GLY A 103 -4.59 12.37 29.33
CA GLY A 103 -5.25 13.07 30.43
C GLY A 103 -4.59 12.81 31.79
N ARG A 104 -5.37 12.95 32.88
CA ARG A 104 -4.85 12.85 34.26
C ARG A 104 -4.74 11.41 34.79
N LYS A 105 -5.44 10.46 34.18
CA LYS A 105 -5.64 9.11 34.74
C LYS A 105 -4.94 7.99 33.97
N TRP A 106 -4.65 8.18 32.68
CA TRP A 106 -4.12 7.12 31.85
C TRP A 106 -2.63 7.35 31.56
N LYS A 107 -1.83 6.32 31.86
CA LYS A 107 -0.42 6.24 31.52
C LYS A 107 -0.21 4.97 30.72
N PHE A 108 0.57 5.06 29.66
CA PHE A 108 0.92 3.95 28.81
C PHE A 108 2.44 3.86 28.75
N LEU A 109 2.98 2.67 29.01
CA LEU A 109 4.37 2.35 28.72
C LEU A 109 4.42 1.88 27.26
N CYS A 110 5.06 2.67 26.39
CA CYS A 110 5.17 2.38 24.97
C CYS A 110 6.63 2.10 24.61
N GLN A 111 6.88 1.19 23.67
CA GLN A 111 8.18 0.96 23.06
C GLN A 111 8.08 1.39 21.59
N ILE A 112 8.65 2.55 21.26
CA ILE A 112 8.54 3.12 19.91
C ILE A 112 9.78 2.73 19.11
N PRO A 113 9.65 2.05 17.95
CA PRO A 113 10.81 1.72 17.13
C PRO A 113 11.49 2.98 16.58
N ARG A 114 12.83 3.04 16.69
CA ARG A 114 13.64 4.07 16.03
C ARG A 114 13.81 3.71 14.57
N VAL A 115 13.24 4.51 13.69
CA VAL A 115 13.47 4.43 12.25
C VAL A 115 14.66 5.32 11.92
N THR A 116 15.83 4.72 11.67
CA THR A 116 16.97 5.46 11.11
C THR A 116 16.85 5.45 9.59
N ARG A 117 17.32 6.50 8.91
CA ARG A 117 17.31 6.58 7.43
C ARG A 117 18.03 5.40 6.74
N ASN A 118 18.93 4.72 7.45
CA ASN A 118 19.64 3.54 6.96
C ASN A 118 18.92 2.23 7.33
N ALA A 119 17.98 2.28 8.28
CA ALA A 119 17.09 1.19 8.68
C ALA A 119 15.68 1.33 8.08
N THR A 120 15.47 2.26 7.15
CA THR A 120 14.44 2.10 6.13
C THR A 120 14.80 0.79 5.46
N ILE A 121 14.06 -0.26 5.87
CA ILE A 121 14.23 -1.66 5.54
C ILE A 121 14.91 -1.72 4.19
N ALA A 122 16.20 -2.07 4.20
CA ALA A 122 16.86 -2.48 2.99
C ALA A 122 15.90 -3.49 2.38
N LYS A 123 15.28 -3.11 1.25
CA LYS A 123 14.54 -4.01 0.38
C LYS A 123 15.38 -5.30 0.37
N PRO A 124 14.83 -6.49 0.68
CA PRO A 124 15.59 -7.71 0.47
C PRO A 124 16.18 -7.60 -0.93
N ALA A 125 17.51 -7.69 -1.04
CA ALA A 125 18.35 -7.21 -2.13
C ALA A 125 17.93 -7.69 -3.53
N ALA A 126 16.81 -7.15 -3.99
CA ALA A 126 16.35 -7.08 -5.35
C ALA A 126 16.12 -5.58 -5.52
N ILE A 127 17.19 -4.83 -5.71
CA ILE A 127 17.10 -3.58 -6.45
C ILE A 127 16.52 -4.04 -7.78
N GLU A 128 15.19 -4.01 -7.91
CA GLU A 128 14.56 -4.22 -9.21
C GLU A 128 15.00 -2.95 -9.91
N SER A 129 15.84 -3.08 -10.93
CA SER A 129 16.27 -1.93 -11.69
C SER A 129 15.02 -1.19 -12.22
N ASP A 130 15.14 0.11 -12.46
CA ASP A 130 14.06 0.90 -13.07
C ASP A 130 13.52 0.19 -14.33
N ASP A 131 14.41 -0.49 -15.06
CA ASP A 131 14.09 -1.31 -16.23
C ASP A 131 13.27 -2.58 -15.89
N GLU A 132 13.63 -3.32 -14.84
CA GLU A 132 12.87 -4.49 -14.38
C GLU A 132 11.47 -4.10 -13.87
N ALA A 133 11.37 -3.00 -13.12
CA ALA A 133 10.09 -2.49 -12.63
C ALA A 133 9.18 -2.07 -13.78
N LYS A 134 9.75 -1.38 -14.79
CA LYS A 134 9.04 -1.00 -16.00
C LYS A 134 8.59 -2.23 -16.80
N GLN A 135 9.45 -3.22 -16.98
CA GLN A 135 9.12 -4.45 -17.70
C GLN A 135 7.98 -5.21 -17.02
N LYS A 136 8.04 -5.34 -15.69
CA LYS A 136 6.97 -5.96 -14.90
C LYS A 136 5.64 -5.21 -14.98
N ASN A 137 5.69 -3.88 -15.04
CA ASN A 137 4.51 -3.06 -15.28
C ASN A 137 3.93 -3.29 -16.68
N GLU A 138 4.77 -3.32 -17.72
CA GLU A 138 4.36 -3.62 -19.10
C GLU A 138 3.75 -5.03 -19.23
N GLU A 139 4.33 -6.03 -18.56
CA GLU A 139 3.78 -7.38 -18.50
C GLU A 139 2.42 -7.41 -17.79
N THR A 140 2.29 -6.68 -16.67
CA THR A 140 1.03 -6.58 -15.92
C THR A 140 -0.07 -5.93 -16.75
N ILE A 141 0.25 -4.86 -17.48
CA ILE A 141 -0.68 -4.20 -18.41
C ILE A 141 -1.09 -5.16 -19.51
N THR A 142 -0.14 -5.87 -20.13
CA THR A 142 -0.39 -6.84 -21.19
C THR A 142 -1.34 -7.93 -20.70
N ARG A 143 -1.04 -8.54 -19.55
CA ARG A 143 -1.88 -9.56 -18.92
C ARG A 143 -3.27 -9.03 -18.58
N GLY A 144 -3.37 -7.79 -18.08
CA GLY A 144 -4.64 -7.15 -17.79
C GLY A 144 -5.51 -6.98 -19.04
N LEU A 145 -4.91 -6.61 -20.18
CA LEU A 145 -5.60 -6.50 -21.46
C LEU A 145 -6.02 -7.86 -22.03
N GLU A 146 -5.23 -8.91 -21.83
CA GLU A 146 -5.59 -10.28 -22.23
C GLU A 146 -6.85 -10.78 -21.53
N LEU A 147 -7.04 -10.43 -20.25
CA LEU A 147 -8.25 -10.78 -19.50
C LEU A 147 -9.53 -10.16 -20.09
N LEU A 148 -9.41 -9.09 -20.87
CA LEU A 148 -10.54 -8.41 -21.52
C LEU A 148 -10.86 -8.99 -22.91
N GLN A 149 -10.01 -9.86 -23.47
CA GLN A 149 -10.22 -10.47 -24.79
C GLN A 149 -11.61 -11.12 -24.97
N PRO A 150 -12.19 -11.82 -23.98
CA PRO A 150 -13.54 -12.39 -24.11
C PRO A 150 -14.65 -11.36 -24.32
N LEU A 151 -14.42 -10.07 -24.01
CA LEU A 151 -15.37 -8.97 -24.24
C LEU A 151 -15.29 -8.39 -25.66
N ARG A 152 -14.48 -8.95 -26.57
CA ARG A 152 -14.49 -8.48 -27.97
C ARG A 152 -15.86 -8.67 -28.62
N ASP A 153 -16.57 -9.74 -28.26
CA ASP A 153 -17.87 -10.08 -28.84
C ASP A 153 -19.04 -9.49 -28.04
N ASN A 154 -18.84 -9.14 -26.77
CA ASN A 154 -19.90 -8.68 -25.86
C ASN A 154 -19.52 -7.39 -25.14
N CYS A 155 -20.48 -6.49 -24.93
CA CYS A 155 -20.26 -5.25 -24.17
C CYS A 155 -20.74 -5.40 -22.72
N ILE A 156 -20.08 -4.68 -21.80
CA ILE A 156 -20.56 -4.54 -20.43
C ILE A 156 -21.32 -3.23 -20.32
N THR A 157 -22.51 -3.30 -19.71
CA THR A 157 -23.34 -2.14 -19.42
C THR A 157 -23.44 -1.89 -17.92
N HIS A 158 -23.37 -0.63 -17.52
CA HIS A 158 -23.58 -0.21 -16.14
C HIS A 158 -24.47 1.04 -16.09
N THR A 159 -25.61 0.94 -15.41
CA THR A 159 -26.54 2.05 -15.24
C THR A 159 -26.37 2.68 -13.87
N THR A 160 -26.13 3.99 -13.83
CA THR A 160 -26.08 4.76 -12.59
C THR A 160 -26.81 6.08 -12.75
N GLY A 161 -27.84 6.28 -11.93
CA GLY A 161 -28.75 7.42 -12.05
C GLY A 161 -29.43 7.46 -13.43
N TRP A 162 -29.33 8.62 -14.11
CA TRP A 162 -29.91 8.83 -15.43
C TRP A 162 -29.09 8.23 -16.57
N TRP A 163 -27.84 7.84 -16.37
CA TRP A 163 -26.99 7.38 -17.47
C TRP A 163 -26.76 5.88 -17.45
N THR A 164 -26.78 5.27 -18.63
CA THR A 164 -26.25 3.93 -18.87
C THR A 164 -24.95 4.04 -19.64
N PHE A 165 -23.90 3.46 -19.11
CA PHE A 165 -22.58 3.38 -19.74
C PHE A 165 -22.43 2.01 -20.39
N GLU A 166 -21.82 1.99 -21.57
CA GLU A 166 -21.50 0.75 -22.28
C GLU A 166 -20.03 0.78 -22.70
N TYR A 167 -19.32 -0.29 -22.31
CA TYR A 167 -17.94 -0.55 -22.68
C TYR A 167 -17.88 -1.77 -23.58
N CYS A 168 -17.33 -1.60 -24.78
CA CYS A 168 -17.05 -2.68 -25.71
C CYS A 168 -15.54 -2.74 -25.96
N HIS A 169 -14.91 -3.86 -25.60
CA HIS A 169 -13.46 -4.02 -25.71
C HIS A 169 -13.00 -3.89 -27.17
N ASP A 170 -11.90 -3.16 -27.41
CA ASP A 170 -11.36 -2.83 -28.73
C ASP A 170 -12.36 -2.17 -29.71
N ARG A 171 -13.46 -1.57 -29.23
CA ARG A 171 -14.44 -0.87 -30.09
C ARG A 171 -14.71 0.56 -29.63
N MET A 172 -15.47 0.73 -28.56
CA MET A 172 -15.96 2.04 -28.16
C MET A 172 -16.40 2.06 -26.70
N VAL A 173 -16.47 3.26 -26.16
CA VAL A 173 -17.10 3.57 -24.88
C VAL A 173 -18.15 4.64 -25.14
N ARG A 174 -19.38 4.38 -24.72
CA ARG A 174 -20.48 5.34 -24.85
C ARG A 174 -21.28 5.46 -23.56
N GLN A 175 -21.99 6.56 -23.42
CA GLN A 175 -23.06 6.72 -22.44
C GLN A 175 -24.36 7.05 -23.17
N TYR A 176 -25.48 6.53 -22.67
CA TYR A 176 -26.79 6.80 -23.23
C TYR A 176 -27.89 6.80 -22.18
N HIS A 177 -29.02 7.42 -22.50
CA HIS A 177 -30.25 7.29 -21.75
C HIS A 177 -31.41 6.99 -22.70
N ARG A 178 -32.21 5.98 -22.37
CA ARG A 178 -33.44 5.63 -23.09
C ARG A 178 -34.64 6.22 -22.36
N MET A 179 -35.33 7.12 -23.03
CA MET A 179 -36.62 7.66 -22.56
C MET A 179 -37.66 6.54 -22.49
N ALA A 180 -38.70 6.75 -21.69
CA ALA A 180 -39.85 5.84 -21.69
C ALA A 180 -40.45 5.75 -23.11
N PRO A 181 -40.90 4.55 -23.54
CA PRO A 181 -41.52 4.38 -24.84
C PRO A 181 -42.81 5.21 -24.95
N ASP A 182 -43.06 5.77 -26.13
CA ASP A 182 -44.29 6.48 -26.45
C ASP A 182 -45.50 5.54 -26.61
N SER A 183 -46.68 6.10 -26.91
CA SER A 183 -47.91 5.33 -27.15
C SER A 183 -47.83 4.36 -28.34
N HIS A 184 -46.83 4.52 -29.20
CA HIS A 184 -46.57 3.68 -30.36
C HIS A 184 -45.42 2.68 -30.11
N GLY A 185 -44.82 2.67 -28.91
CA GLY A 185 -43.73 1.79 -28.52
C GLY A 185 -42.33 2.27 -28.90
N HIS A 186 -42.17 3.49 -29.42
CA HIS A 186 -40.86 4.06 -29.74
C HIS A 186 -40.23 4.72 -28.52
N ALA A 187 -38.98 4.36 -28.20
CA ALA A 187 -38.19 4.99 -27.15
C ALA A 187 -37.10 5.85 -27.78
N ALA A 188 -37.07 7.15 -27.47
CA ALA A 188 -35.97 8.02 -27.86
C ALA A 188 -34.72 7.70 -27.01
N GLU A 189 -33.56 7.66 -27.65
CA GLU A 189 -32.27 7.44 -26.99
C GLU A 189 -31.39 8.68 -27.19
N ILE A 190 -30.82 9.19 -26.10
CA ILE A 190 -29.77 10.22 -26.13
C ILE A 190 -28.44 9.51 -25.93
N GLU A 191 -27.53 9.57 -26.90
CA GLU A 191 -26.20 8.92 -26.86
C GLU A 191 -25.06 9.95 -26.91
N TYR A 192 -24.00 9.70 -26.14
CA TYR A 192 -22.70 10.36 -26.25
C TYR A 192 -21.58 9.31 -26.37
N ARG A 193 -20.68 9.52 -27.33
CA ARG A 193 -19.45 8.71 -27.48
C ARG A 193 -18.34 9.29 -26.62
N LEU A 194 -17.87 8.51 -25.66
CA LEU A 194 -16.81 8.90 -24.72
C LEU A 194 -15.42 8.56 -25.27
N GLY A 195 -15.33 7.58 -26.16
CA GLY A 195 -14.11 7.24 -26.87
C GLY A 195 -14.33 6.14 -27.91
N GLU A 196 -13.48 6.13 -28.92
CA GLU A 196 -13.41 5.07 -29.93
C GLU A 196 -12.02 4.45 -29.92
N TYR A 197 -11.97 3.14 -30.08
CA TYR A 197 -10.74 2.40 -30.15
C TYR A 197 -10.09 2.58 -31.53
N SER A 198 -8.79 2.90 -31.57
CA SER A 198 -8.06 3.07 -32.82
C SER A 198 -7.25 1.84 -33.19
N HIS A 199 -7.76 1.05 -34.13
CA HIS A 199 -7.04 -0.11 -34.68
C HIS A 199 -5.73 0.24 -35.41
N ARG A 200 -5.48 1.53 -35.71
CA ARG A 200 -4.31 1.97 -36.49
C ARG A 200 -2.99 1.85 -35.70
N LYS A 201 -3.03 1.94 -34.37
CA LYS A 201 -1.83 1.84 -33.50
C LYS A 201 -1.40 0.39 -33.22
N GLN A 202 -2.33 -0.56 -33.29
CA GLN A 202 -2.08 -1.97 -32.95
C GLN A 202 -1.29 -2.71 -34.05
N ARG A 203 -1.50 -2.36 -35.33
CA ARG A 203 -0.74 -2.93 -36.47
C ARG A 203 0.76 -2.66 -36.38
N THR A 204 1.16 -1.56 -35.77
CA THR A 204 2.59 -1.22 -35.59
C THR A 204 3.24 -2.03 -34.48
N ILE A 205 2.48 -2.48 -33.48
CA ILE A 205 2.99 -3.29 -32.36
C ILE A 205 3.02 -4.78 -32.74
N SER A 206 1.97 -5.29 -33.37
CA SER A 206 1.95 -6.69 -33.84
C SER A 206 2.91 -6.97 -35.00
N ALA A 207 3.26 -5.97 -35.83
CA ALA A 207 4.23 -6.14 -36.90
C ALA A 207 5.70 -6.21 -36.42
N ALA A 208 5.97 -5.91 -35.15
CA ALA A 208 7.30 -6.00 -34.55
C ALA A 208 7.60 -7.38 -33.93
N GLN A 209 6.62 -8.30 -33.92
CA GLN A 209 6.68 -9.57 -33.20
C GLN A 209 6.49 -10.80 -34.12
N GLU A 210 7.04 -10.81 -35.34
CA GLU A 210 7.18 -12.04 -36.13
C GLU A 210 8.66 -12.42 -36.27
N PRO A 211 9.14 -13.50 -35.63
CA PRO A 211 10.44 -14.08 -35.92
C PRO A 211 10.36 -14.94 -37.18
N VAL A 212 11.32 -14.73 -38.10
CA VAL A 212 11.68 -15.68 -39.17
C VAL A 212 12.63 -16.73 -38.62
#